data_AF-A0A165I8T8-F1
#
_entry.id   AF-A0A165I8T8-F1
#
_cell.length_a   1.000
_cell.length_b   1.000
_cell.length_c   1.000
_cell.angle_alpha   90.00
_cell.angle_beta   90.00
_cell.angle_gamma   90.00
#
_symmetry.space_group_name_H-M   'P 1'
#
loop_
_entity.id
_entity.type
_entity.pdbx_description
1 polymer ?
#
loop_
_entity_poly.entity_id
_entity_poly.type
_entity_poly.pdbx_seq_one_letter_code
_entity_poly.pdbx_strand_id
1 'polypeptide(L)'
;MDRFLAPHSPEAMAHSHLTENWFSWDTEHPSLDETLISGCATYEAFKRYLSGSDLYLLPRSRAELESILKRYAYDTIHNTIAKARSPIERGGYSRTCHLVEKSISKVLDENDNVSFLLDLHKQEMNCVAAEMGTSPPTRSIKIK
;
A
#
# COMPACT_ATOMS: atom_id res chain seq x y z
N MET A 1 9.75 4.47 -5.32
CA MET A 1 9.09 5.11 -4.16
C MET A 1 9.33 6.62 -4.13
N ASP A 2 10.50 7.10 -4.53
CA ASP A 2 10.94 8.50 -4.44
C ASP A 2 10.03 9.56 -5.09
N ARG A 3 9.18 9.15 -6.05
CA ARG A 3 8.21 10.05 -6.70
C ARG A 3 7.00 10.39 -5.82
N PHE A 4 6.61 9.49 -4.92
CA PHE A 4 5.39 9.63 -4.11
C PHE A 4 5.72 9.99 -2.67
N LEU A 5 6.72 9.34 -2.11
CA LEU A 5 7.19 9.54 -0.75
C LEU A 5 8.70 9.60 -0.82
N ALA A 6 9.24 10.82 -0.75
CA ALA A 6 10.68 11.02 -0.75
C ALA A 6 11.32 10.33 0.48
N PRO A 7 12.59 9.91 0.44
CA PRO A 7 13.24 9.20 1.55
C PRO A 7 13.26 10.00 2.87
N HIS A 8 13.15 11.32 2.78
CA HIS A 8 13.10 12.27 3.89
C HIS A 8 11.67 12.68 4.28
N SER A 9 10.64 12.09 3.65
CA SER A 9 9.26 12.35 4.02
C SER A 9 8.97 11.74 5.41
N PRO A 10 8.04 12.31 6.18
CA PRO A 10 7.70 11.78 7.50
C PRO A 10 7.20 10.33 7.43
N GLU A 11 6.55 9.92 6.34
CA GLU A 11 6.08 8.56 6.11
C GLU A 11 7.25 7.58 5.89
N ALA A 12 8.26 7.97 5.10
CA ALA A 12 9.44 7.16 4.85
C ALA A 12 10.29 7.00 6.12
N MET A 13 10.48 8.10 6.88
CA MET A 13 11.19 8.04 8.16
C MET A 13 10.43 7.18 9.18
N ALA A 14 9.11 7.30 9.25
CA ALA A 14 8.28 6.47 10.12
C ALA A 14 8.41 4.97 9.78
N HIS A 15 8.36 4.62 8.49
CA HIS A 15 8.56 3.23 8.05
C HIS A 15 9.96 2.72 8.42
N SER A 16 11.02 3.48 8.17
CA SER A 16 12.38 3.09 8.55
C SER A 16 12.50 2.89 10.05
N HIS A 17 11.98 3.84 10.84
CA HIS A 17 12.00 3.76 12.30
C HIS A 17 11.27 2.52 12.84
N LEU A 18 10.07 2.23 12.33
CA LEU A 18 9.29 1.05 12.71
C LEU A 18 9.98 -0.25 12.28
N THR A 19 10.56 -0.28 11.08
CA THR A 19 11.25 -1.48 10.55
C THR A 19 12.53 -1.79 11.32
N GLU A 20 13.32 -0.77 11.66
CA GLU A 20 14.57 -0.91 12.39
C GLU A 20 14.34 -1.22 13.88
N ASN A 21 13.36 -0.57 14.51
CA ASN A 21 13.05 -0.70 15.93
C ASN A 21 11.84 -1.60 16.19
N TRP A 22 11.58 -2.55 15.30
CA TRP A 22 10.34 -3.34 15.27
C TRP A 22 9.98 -4.05 16.59
N PHE A 23 10.96 -4.36 17.43
CA PHE A 23 10.75 -5.02 18.73
C PHE A 23 10.63 -4.09 19.93
N SER A 24 11.00 -2.81 19.79
CA SER A 24 11.08 -1.84 20.90
C SER A 24 10.34 -0.53 20.65
N TRP A 25 9.87 -0.28 19.42
CA TRP A 25 9.26 0.99 19.02
C TRP A 25 8.04 1.40 19.85
N ASP A 26 7.33 0.44 20.44
CA ASP A 26 6.14 0.68 21.26
C ASP A 26 6.44 0.68 22.77
N THR A 27 7.65 0.28 23.18
CA THR A 27 8.02 0.12 24.60
C THR A 27 8.54 1.40 25.25
N GLU A 28 8.95 2.38 24.45
CA GLU A 28 9.51 3.65 24.93
C GLU A 28 8.42 4.67 25.32
N HIS A 29 7.19 4.48 24.86
CA HIS A 29 6.07 5.37 25.10
C HIS A 29 4.91 4.68 25.85
N PRO A 30 4.21 5.39 26.76
CA PRO A 30 3.09 4.82 27.51
C PRO A 30 1.86 4.51 26.63
N SER A 31 1.81 5.08 25.44
CA SER A 31 0.77 4.84 24.43
C SER A 31 1.39 4.78 23.04
N LEU A 32 0.69 4.11 22.12
CA LEU A 32 1.10 3.97 20.73
C LEU A 32 1.12 5.33 20.01
N ASP A 33 2.23 5.63 19.33
CA ASP A 33 2.34 6.82 18.49
C ASP A 33 1.53 6.65 17.20
N GLU A 34 0.37 7.29 17.17
CA GLU A 34 -0.57 7.27 16.05
C GLU A 34 0.03 7.88 14.78
N THR A 35 0.90 8.89 14.91
CA THR A 35 1.53 9.56 13.77
C THR A 35 2.56 8.64 13.12
N LEU A 36 3.36 7.95 13.94
CA LEU A 36 4.33 6.96 13.49
C LEU A 36 3.64 5.80 12.76
N ILE A 37 2.58 5.23 13.35
CA ILE A 37 1.81 4.14 12.75
C ILE A 37 1.17 4.60 11.44
N SER A 38 0.59 5.81 11.42
CA SER A 38 -0.04 6.34 10.21
C SER A 38 0.97 6.54 9.08
N GLY A 39 2.14 7.12 9.37
CA GLY A 39 3.19 7.33 8.38
C GLY A 39 3.72 6.01 7.81
N CYS A 40 3.99 5.03 8.69
CA CYS A 40 4.41 3.70 8.26
C CYS A 40 3.34 3.00 7.41
N ALA A 41 2.07 3.10 7.81
CA ALA A 41 0.96 2.48 7.08
C ALA A 41 0.76 3.11 5.70
N THR A 42 0.87 4.44 5.58
CA THR A 42 0.81 5.13 4.29
C THR A 42 1.97 4.69 3.39
N TYR A 43 3.20 4.65 3.91
CA TYR A 43 4.35 4.20 3.14
C TYR A 43 4.19 2.75 2.65
N GLU A 44 3.78 1.84 3.53
CA GLU A 44 3.61 0.42 3.17
C GLU A 44 2.46 0.22 2.17
N ALA A 45 1.38 1.00 2.26
CA ALA A 45 0.28 0.94 1.30
C ALA A 45 0.73 1.33 -0.11
N PHE A 46 1.48 2.42 -0.26
CA PHE A 46 2.05 2.81 -1.55
C PHE A 46 3.08 1.80 -2.04
N LYS A 47 3.93 1.27 -1.16
CA LYS A 47 4.94 0.25 -1.50
C LYS A 47 4.27 -0.98 -2.11
N ARG A 48 3.22 -1.46 -1.45
CA ARG A 48 2.47 -2.66 -1.83
C ARG A 48 1.69 -2.46 -3.12
N TYR A 49 1.12 -1.28 -3.31
CA TYR A 49 0.49 -0.92 -4.58
C TYR A 49 1.54 -0.88 -5.71
N LEU A 50 2.66 -0.17 -5.54
CA LEU A 50 3.70 -0.08 -6.56
C LEU A 50 4.33 -1.43 -6.92
N SER A 51 4.42 -2.37 -5.99
CA SER A 51 4.89 -3.73 -6.26
C SER A 51 3.85 -4.61 -6.96
N GLY A 52 2.61 -4.14 -7.15
CA GLY A 52 1.50 -4.91 -7.71
C GLY A 52 1.05 -6.08 -6.82
N SER A 53 1.52 -6.13 -5.58
CA SER A 53 1.21 -7.22 -4.66
C SER A 53 -0.24 -7.12 -4.20
N ASP A 54 -0.99 -8.22 -4.30
CA ASP A 54 -2.41 -8.30 -3.95
C ASP A 54 -3.35 -7.44 -4.84
N LEU A 55 -2.92 -7.06 -6.06
CA LEU A 55 -3.72 -6.27 -7.00
C LEU A 55 -4.43 -7.18 -8.05
N TYR A 56 -5.61 -7.67 -7.70
CA TYR A 56 -6.43 -8.51 -8.60
C TYR A 56 -7.33 -7.71 -9.55
N LEU A 57 -7.74 -6.51 -9.13
CA LEU A 57 -8.58 -5.60 -9.92
C LEU A 57 -7.88 -4.25 -10.00
N LEU A 58 -7.65 -3.78 -11.23
CA LEU A 58 -7.02 -2.50 -11.44
C LEU A 58 -8.04 -1.38 -11.18
N PRO A 59 -7.67 -0.36 -10.38
CA PRO A 59 -8.51 0.81 -10.24
C PRO A 59 -8.63 1.52 -11.59
N ARG A 60 -9.85 1.96 -11.92
CA ARG A 60 -10.17 2.73 -13.13
C ARG A 60 -10.38 4.21 -12.82
N SER A 61 -10.57 4.54 -11.55
CA SER A 61 -10.83 5.91 -11.08
C SER A 61 -10.00 6.25 -9.86
N ARG A 62 -9.84 7.56 -9.59
CA ARG A 62 -9.21 8.09 -8.37
C ARG A 62 -9.84 7.49 -7.10
N ALA A 63 -11.17 7.38 -7.06
CA ALA A 63 -11.88 6.88 -5.89
C ALA A 63 -11.60 5.40 -5.61
N GLU A 64 -11.50 4.58 -6.67
CA GLU A 64 -11.13 3.17 -6.54
C GLU A 64 -9.67 3.01 -6.08
N LEU A 65 -8.76 3.79 -6.66
CA LEU A 65 -7.35 3.81 -6.26
C LEU A 65 -7.21 4.19 -4.78
N GLU A 66 -7.88 5.26 -4.37
CA GLU A 66 -7.91 5.72 -2.98
C GLU A 66 -8.46 4.64 -2.05
N SER A 67 -9.55 3.94 -2.44
CA SER A 67 -10.13 2.84 -1.66
C SER A 67 -9.16 1.67 -1.48
N ILE A 68 -8.43 1.28 -2.54
CA ILE A 68 -7.41 0.21 -2.48
C ILE A 68 -6.28 0.61 -1.53
N LEU A 69 -5.76 1.83 -1.66
CA LEU A 69 -4.68 2.33 -0.79
C LEU A 69 -5.13 2.41 0.68
N LYS A 70 -6.36 2.88 0.94
CA LYS A 70 -6.94 2.88 2.30
C LYS A 70 -7.02 1.48 2.88
N ARG A 71 -7.47 0.49 2.10
CA ARG A 71 -7.52 -0.91 2.54
C ARG A 71 -6.14 -1.44 2.93
N TYR A 72 -5.13 -1.26 2.07
CA TYR A 72 -3.76 -1.70 2.37
C TYR A 72 -3.16 -0.99 3.60
N ALA A 73 -3.48 0.29 3.78
CA ALA A 73 -3.04 1.02 4.95
C ALA A 73 -3.74 0.51 6.21
N TYR A 74 -5.03 0.21 6.16
CA TYR A 74 -5.79 -0.34 7.29
C TYR A 74 -5.30 -1.73 7.69
N ASP A 75 -5.00 -2.59 6.72
CA ASP A 75 -4.37 -3.89 6.99
C ASP A 75 -3.02 -3.71 7.70
N THR A 76 -2.23 -2.72 7.27
CA THR A 76 -0.95 -2.40 7.93
C THR A 76 -1.19 -1.90 9.36
N ILE A 77 -2.15 -1.00 9.58
CA ILE A 77 -2.51 -0.51 10.92
C ILE A 77 -2.92 -1.69 11.82
N HIS A 78 -3.80 -2.58 11.35
CA HIS A 78 -4.23 -3.74 12.13
C HIS A 78 -3.07 -4.66 12.45
N ASN A 79 -2.20 -4.94 11.49
CA ASN A 79 -1.02 -5.77 11.70
C ASN A 79 -0.05 -5.15 12.70
N THR A 80 0.13 -3.83 12.66
CA THR A 80 1.00 -3.10 13.59
C THR A 80 0.41 -3.07 14.99
N ILE A 81 -0.88 -2.77 15.14
CA ILE A 81 -1.57 -2.78 16.44
C ILE A 81 -1.61 -4.19 17.04
N ALA A 82 -1.87 -5.22 16.25
CA ALA A 82 -1.90 -6.60 16.72
C ALA A 82 -0.53 -7.08 17.26
N LYS A 83 0.55 -6.45 16.82
CA LYS A 83 1.93 -6.76 17.23
C LYS A 83 2.43 -5.84 18.34
N ALA A 84 1.84 -4.67 18.50
CA ALA A 84 2.12 -3.78 19.61
C ALA A 84 1.74 -4.43 20.94
N ARG A 85 2.59 -4.23 21.95
CA ARG A 85 2.36 -4.59 23.35
C ARG A 85 1.71 -3.45 24.11
N SER A 86 1.96 -2.21 23.68
CA SER A 86 1.36 -1.01 24.27
C SER A 86 -0.09 -0.82 23.83
N PRO A 87 -0.97 -0.33 24.73
CA PRO A 87 -2.36 -0.09 24.41
C PRO A 87 -2.53 1.11 23.47
N ILE A 88 -3.52 1.04 22.59
CA ILE A 88 -3.97 2.21 21.82
C ILE A 88 -4.90 3.06 22.67
N GLU A 89 -4.72 4.38 22.61
CA GLU A 89 -5.63 5.29 23.31
C GLU A 89 -7.05 5.22 22.76
N ARG A 90 -8.03 5.61 23.57
CA ARG A 90 -9.41 5.72 23.12
C ARG A 90 -9.50 6.70 21.96
N GLY A 91 -10.04 6.21 20.84
CA GLY A 91 -10.14 6.97 19.59
C GLY A 91 -8.84 7.02 18.77
N GLY A 92 -7.73 6.45 19.26
CA GLY A 92 -6.44 6.48 18.57
C GLY A 92 -6.50 5.76 17.22
N TYR A 93 -7.18 4.61 17.15
CA TYR A 93 -7.41 3.93 15.87
C TYR A 93 -8.09 4.83 14.84
N SER A 94 -9.15 5.55 15.24
CA SER A 94 -9.85 6.47 14.34
C SER A 94 -8.98 7.64 13.91
N ARG A 95 -8.10 8.13 14.80
CA ARG A 95 -7.14 9.20 14.48
C ARG A 95 -6.07 8.70 13.50
N THR A 96 -5.50 7.53 13.73
CA THR A 96 -4.54 6.89 12.81
C THR A 96 -5.15 6.71 11.43
N CYS A 97 -6.36 6.15 11.34
CA CYS A 97 -7.06 6.01 10.07
C CYS A 97 -7.25 7.37 9.38
N HIS A 98 -7.71 8.39 10.11
CA HIS A 98 -7.89 9.73 9.55
C HIS A 98 -6.58 10.35 9.02
N LEU A 99 -5.48 10.19 9.75
CA LEU A 99 -4.15 10.67 9.32
C LEU A 99 -3.68 9.97 8.06
N VAL A 100 -3.89 8.66 7.97
CA VAL A 100 -3.59 7.86 6.78
C VAL A 100 -4.40 8.34 5.58
N GLU A 101 -5.73 8.49 5.74
CA GLU A 101 -6.59 8.95 4.65
C GLU A 101 -6.16 10.33 4.15
N LYS A 102 -5.86 11.25 5.06
CA LYS A 102 -5.38 12.59 4.72
C LYS A 102 -4.06 12.55 3.97
N SER A 103 -3.12 11.70 4.39
CA SER A 103 -1.81 11.57 3.76
C SER A 103 -1.90 10.93 2.37
N ILE A 104 -2.73 9.89 2.22
CA ILE A 104 -3.01 9.28 0.91
C ILE A 104 -3.64 10.30 -0.02
N SER A 105 -4.70 11.00 0.39
CA SER A 105 -5.36 12.01 -0.44
C SER A 105 -4.40 13.12 -0.84
N LYS A 106 -3.54 13.58 0.08
CA LYS A 106 -2.50 14.56 -0.23
C LYS A 106 -1.55 14.07 -1.33
N VAL A 107 -1.02 12.85 -1.23
CA VAL A 107 -0.11 12.29 -2.25
C VAL A 107 -0.82 12.10 -3.59
N LEU A 108 -2.10 11.71 -3.57
CA LEU A 108 -2.91 11.58 -4.79
C LEU A 108 -3.23 12.94 -5.43
N ASP A 109 -3.49 13.97 -4.63
CA ASP A 109 -3.82 15.31 -5.12
C ASP A 109 -2.57 16.10 -5.58
N GLU A 110 -1.37 15.63 -5.22
CA GLU A 110 -0.11 16.20 -5.67
C GLU A 110 0.29 15.69 -7.07
N ASN A 111 0.50 16.62 -7.99
CA ASN A 111 0.97 16.35 -9.36
C ASN A 111 0.04 15.38 -10.14
N ASP A 112 0.56 14.76 -11.21
CA ASP A 112 -0.12 13.73 -11.98
C ASP A 112 0.01 12.32 -11.37
N ASN A 113 0.08 12.23 -10.04
CA ASN A 113 0.32 10.95 -9.34
C ASN A 113 -0.82 9.95 -9.59
N VAL A 114 -2.08 10.40 -9.61
CA VAL A 114 -3.23 9.54 -9.91
C VAL A 114 -3.09 8.90 -11.30
N SER A 115 -2.84 9.71 -12.33
CA SER A 115 -2.72 9.22 -13.71
C SER A 115 -1.60 8.20 -13.83
N PHE A 116 -0.45 8.48 -13.23
CA PHE A 116 0.67 7.54 -13.23
C PHE A 116 0.33 6.23 -12.50
N LEU A 117 -0.28 6.28 -11.31
CA LEU A 117 -0.62 5.08 -10.53
C LEU A 117 -1.69 4.24 -11.21
N LEU A 118 -2.63 4.86 -11.92
CA LEU A 118 -3.63 4.15 -12.73
C LEU A 118 -2.99 3.48 -13.95
N ASP A 119 -1.97 4.09 -14.56
CA ASP A 119 -1.30 3.54 -15.74
C ASP A 119 -0.23 2.49 -15.41
N LEU A 120 0.31 2.50 -14.19
CA LEU A 120 1.42 1.64 -13.76
C LEU A 120 1.19 0.15 -14.04
N HIS A 121 0.04 -0.38 -13.62
CA HIS A 121 -0.25 -1.82 -13.75
C HIS A 121 -0.94 -2.19 -15.08
N LYS A 122 -1.32 -1.22 -15.91
CA LYS A 122 -1.95 -1.51 -17.21
C LYS A 122 -0.99 -2.21 -18.16
N GLN A 123 0.30 -1.87 -18.12
CA GLN A 123 1.32 -2.50 -18.98
C GLN A 123 1.60 -3.95 -18.57
N GLU A 124 1.67 -4.22 -17.27
CA GLU A 124 1.96 -5.56 -16.74
C GLU A 124 0.84 -6.56 -17.06
N MET A 125 -0.43 -6.15 -16.95
CA MET A 125 -1.56 -7.00 -17.35
C MET A 125 -1.60 -7.31 -18.85
N ASN A 126 -1.20 -6.36 -19.71
CA ASN A 126 -1.18 -6.58 -21.15
C ASN A 126 -0.13 -7.62 -21.58
N CYS A 127 1.01 -7.69 -20.88
CA CYS A 127 2.02 -8.74 -21.10
C CYS A 127 1.48 -10.13 -20.71
N VAL A 128 0.87 -10.26 -19.53
CA VAL A 128 0.32 -11.54 -19.05
C VAL A 128 -0.84 -12.02 -19.93
N ALA A 129 -1.70 -11.11 -20.41
CA ALA A 129 -2.78 -11.44 -21.33
C ALA A 129 -2.27 -11.91 -22.71
N ALA A 130 -1.16 -11.34 -23.19
CA ALA A 130 -0.55 -11.76 -24.45
C ALA A 130 0.03 -13.19 -24.38
N GLU A 131 0.61 -13.58 -23.24
CA GLU A 131 1.16 -14.93 -23.05
C GLU A 131 0.08 -16.02 -22.96
N MET A 132 -1.08 -15.74 -22.36
CA MET A 132 -2.21 -16.68 -22.35
C MET A 132 -2.92 -16.83 -23.71
N GLY A 133 -2.72 -15.89 -24.65
CA GLY A 133 -3.32 -15.93 -25.99
C GLY A 133 -2.58 -16.82 -27.00
N THR A 134 -1.36 -17.26 -26.69
CA THR A 134 -0.52 -18.09 -27.58
C THR A 134 -0.46 -19.54 -27.10
N SER A 135 -1.59 -20.23 -27.11
CA SER A 135 -1.56 -21.70 -27.11
C SER A 135 -1.25 -22.18 -28.54
N PRO A 136 -0.19 -22.96 -28.79
CA PRO A 136 0.10 -23.48 -30.13
C PRO A 136 -1.04 -24.42 -30.56
N PRO A 137 -1.41 -24.45 -31.87
CA PRO A 137 -2.54 -25.23 -32.34
C PRO A 137 -2.31 -26.72 -32.05
N THR A 138 -3.20 -27.31 -31.27
CA THR A 138 -3.25 -28.73 -30.92
C THR A 138 -3.26 -29.55 -32.20
N ARG A 139 -2.16 -30.26 -32.49
CA ARG A 139 -2.08 -31.19 -33.63
C ARG A 139 -3.09 -32.32 -33.40
N SER A 140 -4.16 -32.33 -34.19
CA SER A 140 -5.14 -33.42 -34.22
C SER A 140 -4.47 -34.73 -34.65
N ILE A 141 -4.37 -35.69 -33.72
CA ILE A 141 -3.90 -37.04 -34.01
C ILE A 141 -5.04 -37.79 -34.70
N LYS A 142 -4.86 -38.10 -35.99
CA LYS A 142 -5.74 -39.00 -36.75
C LYS A 142 -5.30 -40.44 -36.45
N ILE A 143 -6.14 -41.18 -35.74
CA ILE A 143 -5.98 -42.63 -35.54
C ILE A 143 -6.53 -43.33 -36.79
N LYS A 144 -5.76 -44.27 -37.33
CA LYS A 144 -6.04 -45.03 -38.55
C LYS A 144 -6.76 -46.34 -38.22
#